data_AF-A0A7C8VM40-F1
#
_entry.id   AF-A0A7C8VM40-F1
#
_cell.length_a   1.000
_cell.length_b   1.000
_cell.length_c   1.000
_cell.angle_alpha   90.00
_cell.angle_beta   90.00
_cell.angle_gamma   90.00
#
_symmetry.space_group_name_H-M   'P 1'
#
loop_
_entity.id
_entity.type
_entity.pdbx_description
1 polymer ?
#
loop_
_entity_poly.entity_id
_entity_poly.type
_entity_poly.pdbx_seq_one_letter_code
_entity_poly.pdbx_strand_id
1 'polypeptide(L)'
;MKISSIAIFAVGIPTVVQAGGFVSSCAQIFLGGTWINALCKNKAGVYVPTAKDLNAEIGNANGLLARHSSGYANVCRDCSLTTAAVFKCSCPRINRYQPAYINLNNFLSNRDGTLFWD
;
A
#
# COMPACT_ATOMS: atom_id res chain seq x y z
N MET A 1 11.52 46.88 35.06
CA MET A 1 10.58 45.91 34.44
C MET A 1 11.31 45.25 33.27
N LYS A 2 11.75 43.99 33.40
CA LYS A 2 12.39 43.23 32.32
C LYS A 2 11.57 41.95 32.13
N ILE A 3 10.85 41.89 31.02
CA ILE A 3 9.94 40.81 30.68
C ILE A 3 10.79 39.72 30.03
N SER A 4 10.81 38.53 30.63
CA SER A 4 11.55 37.37 30.14
C SER A 4 10.69 36.63 29.12
N SER A 5 11.17 36.52 27.87
CA SER A 5 10.50 35.79 26.80
C SER A 5 10.72 34.28 26.95
N ILE A 6 9.64 33.51 27.05
CA ILE A 6 9.67 32.05 26.98
C ILE A 6 9.39 31.67 25.53
N ALA A 7 10.37 31.03 24.88
CA ALA A 7 10.18 30.42 23.57
C ALA A 7 9.56 29.03 23.75
N ILE A 8 8.37 28.82 23.19
CA ILE A 8 7.70 27.51 23.16
C ILE A 8 8.17 26.81 21.88
N PHE A 9 8.98 25.76 22.02
CA PHE A 9 9.29 24.85 20.93
C PHE A 9 8.15 23.83 20.80
N ALA A 10 7.32 23.97 19.77
CA ALA A 10 6.36 22.93 19.40
C ALA A 10 7.13 21.74 18.81
N VAL A 11 7.18 20.63 19.53
CA VAL A 11 7.73 19.36 19.02
C VAL A 11 6.65 18.73 18.13
N GLY A 12 6.83 18.80 16.82
CA GLY A 12 6.00 18.06 15.88
C GLY A 12 6.24 16.56 16.10
N ILE A 13 5.23 15.84 16.60
CA ILE A 13 5.29 14.39 16.70
C ILE A 13 5.18 13.86 15.27
N PRO A 14 6.20 13.20 14.69
CA PRO A 14 5.99 12.52 13.43
C PRO A 14 4.92 11.45 13.68
N THR A 15 3.79 11.57 13.00
CA THR A 15 2.82 10.47 12.94
C THR A 15 3.56 9.31 12.29
N VAL A 16 3.97 8.32 13.10
CA VAL A 16 4.46 7.05 12.57
C VAL A 16 3.28 6.48 11.80
N VAL A 17 3.30 6.61 10.47
CA VAL A 17 2.39 5.85 9.62
C VAL A 17 2.79 4.41 9.88
N GLN A 18 1.99 3.71 10.69
CA GLN A 18 2.19 2.31 10.98
C GLN A 18 1.97 1.57 9.66
N ALA A 19 3.06 1.39 8.92
CA ALA A 19 3.07 0.62 7.69
C ALA A 19 2.60 -0.79 8.04
N GLY A 20 1.56 -1.28 7.36
CA GLY A 20 1.02 -2.61 7.63
C GLY A 20 2.04 -3.73 7.49
N GLY A 21 3.00 -3.58 6.56
CA GLY A 21 4.22 -4.37 6.53
C GLY A 21 4.02 -5.87 6.32
N PHE A 22 2.98 -6.28 5.60
CA PHE A 22 2.63 -7.71 5.44
C PHE A 22 3.78 -8.58 4.90
N VAL A 23 4.68 -8.05 4.06
CA VAL A 23 5.79 -8.84 3.48
C VAL A 23 6.69 -9.49 4.53
N SER A 24 6.74 -8.94 5.75
CA SER A 24 7.54 -9.48 6.85
C SER A 24 7.07 -10.85 7.33
N SER A 25 5.80 -11.19 7.09
CA SER A 25 5.15 -12.42 7.58
C SER A 25 4.34 -13.14 6.52
N CYS A 26 4.51 -12.77 5.25
CA CYS A 26 3.87 -13.43 4.12
C CYS A 26 4.91 -13.87 3.08
N ALA A 27 4.59 -14.92 2.34
CA ALA A 27 5.40 -15.54 1.31
C ALA A 27 4.57 -15.79 0.05
N GLN A 28 5.24 -16.18 -1.04
CA GLN A 28 4.61 -16.48 -2.34
C GLN A 28 3.62 -15.39 -2.77
N ILE A 29 4.10 -14.15 -2.75
CA ILE A 29 3.30 -12.97 -3.07
C ILE A 29 3.28 -12.78 -4.58
N PHE A 30 2.09 -12.77 -5.19
CA PHE A 30 1.94 -12.55 -6.63
C PHE A 30 0.62 -11.84 -6.95
N LEU A 31 0.56 -11.27 -8.16
CA LEU A 31 -0.65 -10.66 -8.71
C LEU A 31 -1.34 -11.66 -9.64
N GLY A 32 -2.63 -11.92 -9.40
CA GLY A 32 -3.50 -12.70 -10.27
C GLY A 32 -4.72 -11.87 -10.68
N GLY A 33 -4.76 -11.38 -11.92
CA GLY A 33 -5.76 -10.40 -12.34
C GLY A 33 -5.62 -9.12 -11.52
N THR A 34 -6.67 -8.73 -10.78
CA THR A 34 -6.65 -7.61 -9.84
C THR A 34 -6.33 -8.00 -8.40
N TRP A 35 -6.17 -9.30 -8.14
CA TRP A 35 -6.01 -9.82 -6.79
C TRP A 35 -4.54 -9.96 -6.44
N ILE A 36 -4.13 -9.37 -5.33
CA ILE A 36 -2.90 -9.79 -4.66
C ILE A 36 -3.18 -11.08 -3.91
N ASN A 37 -2.35 -12.09 -4.15
CA ASN A 37 -2.41 -13.40 -3.51
C ASN A 37 -1.13 -13.60 -2.72
N ALA A 38 -1.23 -14.19 -1.53
CA ALA A 38 -0.09 -14.50 -0.68
C ALA A 38 -0.40 -15.69 0.24
N LEU A 39 0.64 -16.30 0.78
CA LEU A 39 0.55 -17.14 1.97
C LEU A 39 1.01 -16.32 3.17
N CYS A 40 0.16 -16.11 4.16
CA CYS A 40 0.47 -15.28 5.32
C CYS A 40 0.49 -16.12 6.61
N LYS A 41 1.45 -15.84 7.49
CA LYS A 41 1.62 -16.56 8.75
C LYS A 41 0.52 -16.17 9.73
N ASN A 42 -0.22 -17.14 10.25
CA ASN A 42 -1.18 -16.96 11.33
C ASN A 42 -0.50 -16.99 12.72
N LYS A 43 -1.25 -16.77 13.81
CA LYS A 43 -0.73 -16.79 15.19
C LYS A 43 -0.18 -18.15 15.62
N ALA A 44 -0.67 -19.25 15.03
CA ALA A 44 -0.12 -20.58 15.23
C ALA A 44 1.19 -20.81 14.44
N GLY A 45 1.63 -19.82 13.66
CA GLY A 45 2.85 -19.87 12.87
C GLY A 45 2.71 -20.61 11.53
N VAL A 46 1.49 -20.98 11.15
CA VAL A 46 1.18 -21.68 9.90
C VAL A 46 0.92 -20.66 8.79
N TYR A 47 1.45 -20.92 7.60
CA TYR A 47 1.16 -20.14 6.41
C TYR A 47 -0.20 -20.54 5.83
N VAL A 48 -1.13 -19.59 5.75
CA VAL A 48 -2.46 -19.79 5.18
C VAL A 48 -2.66 -18.91 3.95
N PRO A 49 -3.40 -19.39 2.92
CA PRO A 49 -3.66 -18.61 1.72
C PRO A 49 -4.60 -17.44 2.01
N THR A 50 -4.29 -16.28 1.44
CA THR A 50 -5.11 -15.07 1.56
C THR A 50 -5.00 -14.23 0.30
N ALA A 51 -6.03 -13.44 0.02
CA ALA A 51 -6.08 -12.57 -1.13
C ALA A 51 -6.86 -11.29 -0.86
N LYS A 52 -6.52 -10.23 -1.59
CA LYS A 52 -7.26 -8.97 -1.63
C LYS A 52 -7.34 -8.42 -3.04
N ASP A 53 -8.51 -7.90 -3.40
CA ASP A 53 -8.67 -7.17 -4.65
C ASP A 53 -8.02 -5.79 -4.50
N LEU A 54 -6.96 -5.54 -5.27
CA LEU A 54 -6.32 -4.23 -5.33
C LEU A 54 -7.22 -3.22 -6.03
N ASN A 55 -8.08 -3.65 -6.95
CA ASN A 55 -8.91 -2.75 -7.75
C ASN A 55 -10.05 -2.12 -6.93
N ALA A 56 -10.43 -2.75 -5.82
CA ALA A 56 -11.41 -2.21 -4.89
C ALA A 56 -10.88 -0.96 -4.13
N GLU A 57 -9.58 -0.87 -3.88
CA GLU A 57 -8.98 0.20 -3.06
C GLU A 57 -8.06 1.13 -3.84
N ILE A 58 -7.35 0.61 -4.85
CA ILE A 58 -6.34 1.35 -5.59
C ILE A 58 -6.95 1.86 -6.90
N GLY A 59 -6.70 3.13 -7.17
CA GLY A 59 -7.13 3.80 -8.39
C GLY A 59 -6.05 4.68 -8.99
N ASN A 60 -6.44 5.42 -10.01
CA ASN A 60 -5.57 6.38 -10.70
C ASN A 60 -5.92 7.82 -10.28
N ALA A 61 -5.06 8.45 -9.49
CA ALA A 61 -5.13 9.86 -9.14
C ALA A 61 -4.13 10.67 -9.99
N ASN A 62 -4.61 11.24 -11.09
CA ASN A 62 -3.80 12.08 -12.00
C ASN A 62 -2.51 11.41 -12.52
N GLY A 63 -2.61 10.14 -12.89
CA GLY A 63 -1.49 9.33 -13.38
C GLY A 63 -0.62 8.70 -12.29
N LEU A 64 -1.07 8.72 -11.04
CA LEU A 64 -0.41 8.07 -9.91
C LEU A 64 -1.34 7.00 -9.33
N LEU A 65 -0.77 5.89 -8.85
CA LEU A 65 -1.52 4.90 -8.08
C LEU A 65 -1.78 5.46 -6.69
N ALA A 66 -3.05 5.50 -6.29
CA ALA A 66 -3.46 6.02 -4.99
C ALA A 66 -4.48 5.10 -4.34
N ARG A 67 -4.41 4.98 -3.00
CA ARG A 67 -5.43 4.27 -2.22
C ARG A 67 -6.71 5.10 -2.11
N HIS A 68 -7.82 4.43 -1.80
CA HIS A 68 -9.18 4.98 -1.74
C HIS A 68 -9.64 5.66 -3.03
N SER A 69 -9.03 5.32 -4.17
CA SER A 69 -9.42 5.82 -5.48
C SER A 69 -10.17 4.77 -6.29
N SER A 70 -9.90 3.48 -6.08
CA SER A 70 -10.50 2.32 -6.76
C SER A 70 -10.40 2.34 -8.31
N GLY A 71 -10.65 1.20 -8.94
CA GLY A 71 -10.84 1.11 -10.39
C GLY A 71 -9.57 1.28 -11.23
N TYR A 72 -8.37 1.07 -10.68
CA TYR A 72 -7.13 1.18 -11.48
C TYR A 72 -7.16 0.28 -12.72
N ALA A 73 -7.76 -0.92 -12.63
CA ALA A 73 -7.78 -1.91 -13.70
C ALA A 73 -8.58 -1.46 -14.92
N ASN A 74 -9.45 -0.45 -14.77
CA ASN A 74 -10.25 0.11 -15.86
C ASN A 74 -9.45 1.09 -16.75
N VAL A 75 -8.37 1.67 -16.22
CA VAL A 75 -7.69 2.81 -16.86
C VAL A 75 -6.18 2.62 -17.00
N CYS A 76 -5.55 1.95 -16.03
CA CYS A 76 -4.13 1.64 -16.05
C CYS A 76 -3.87 0.32 -16.80
N ARG A 77 -2.64 0.14 -17.26
CA ARG A 77 -2.17 -1.04 -18.01
C ARG A 77 -0.78 -1.47 -17.58
N ASP A 78 -0.32 -2.60 -18.09
CA ASP A 78 1.04 -3.14 -17.85
C ASP A 78 1.37 -3.27 -16.35
N CYS A 79 0.38 -3.70 -15.57
CA CYS A 79 0.49 -3.79 -14.13
C CYS A 79 1.31 -5.01 -13.69
N SER A 80 2.19 -4.82 -12.72
CA SER A 80 3.05 -5.87 -12.15
C SER A 80 3.29 -5.63 -10.67
N LEU A 81 3.61 -6.70 -9.95
CA LEU A 81 3.93 -6.67 -8.53
C LEU A 81 5.35 -7.19 -8.33
N THR A 82 6.17 -6.44 -7.60
CA THR A 82 7.51 -6.91 -7.22
C THR A 82 7.46 -7.77 -5.96
N THR A 83 8.51 -8.54 -5.71
CA THR A 83 8.70 -9.30 -4.46
C THR A 83 8.76 -8.41 -3.21
N ALA A 84 9.12 -7.13 -3.37
CA ALA A 84 9.10 -6.12 -2.30
C ALA A 84 7.72 -5.45 -2.10
N ALA A 85 6.66 -6.02 -2.67
CA ALA A 85 5.29 -5.50 -2.66
C ALA A 85 5.13 -4.08 -3.23
N VAL A 86 6.01 -3.69 -4.17
CA VAL A 86 5.81 -2.47 -4.96
C VAL A 86 4.91 -2.81 -6.13
N PHE A 87 3.68 -2.30 -6.10
CA PHE A 87 2.73 -2.43 -7.18
C PHE A 87 2.98 -1.33 -8.21
N LYS A 88 3.14 -1.73 -9.47
CA LYS A 88 3.56 -0.86 -10.57
C LYS A 88 2.55 -0.98 -11.68
N CYS A 89 2.18 0.14 -12.30
CA CYS A 89 1.36 0.18 -13.51
C CYS A 89 1.81 1.32 -14.41
N SER A 90 1.31 1.33 -15.63
CA SER A 90 1.29 2.48 -16.52
C SER A 90 -0.10 3.11 -16.47
N CYS A 91 -0.23 4.32 -15.93
CA CYS A 91 -1.52 4.96 -15.71
C CYS A 91 -1.68 6.25 -16.55
N PRO A 92 -2.88 6.56 -17.05
CA PRO A 92 -3.10 7.74 -17.85
C PRO A 92 -3.06 9.02 -17.01
N ARG A 93 -2.37 10.02 -17.53
CA ARG A 93 -2.34 11.41 -17.06
C ARG A 93 -2.63 12.35 -18.24
N ILE A 94 -3.80 12.95 -18.24
CA ILE A 94 -4.27 13.85 -19.32
C ILE A 94 -4.18 13.14 -20.69
N ASN A 95 -3.11 13.35 -21.45
CA ASN A 95 -2.94 12.83 -22.81
C ASN A 95 -1.77 11.84 -22.96
N ARG A 96 -1.24 11.29 -21.86
CA ARG A 96 -0.16 10.30 -21.91
C ARG A 96 -0.28 9.27 -20.80
N TYR A 97 0.22 8.07 -21.07
CA TYR A 97 0.48 7.10 -20.02
C TYR A 97 1.84 7.39 -19.38
N GLN A 98 1.94 7.20 -18.06
CA GLN A 98 3.18 7.34 -17.32
C GLN A 98 3.33 6.23 -16.29
N PRO A 99 4.56 5.90 -15.89
CA PRO A 99 4.79 4.94 -14.82
C PRO A 99 4.22 5.44 -13.49
N ALA A 100 3.53 4.56 -12.78
CA ALA A 100 2.92 4.81 -11.49
C ALA A 100 3.24 3.65 -10.54
N TYR A 101 3.49 3.98 -9.28
CA TYR A 101 3.97 3.03 -8.28
C TYR A 101 3.31 3.29 -6.94
N ILE A 102 3.05 2.22 -6.19
CA ILE A 102 2.56 2.29 -4.82
C ILE A 102 3.16 1.12 -4.03
N ASN A 103 3.69 1.38 -2.83
CA ASN A 103 4.20 0.33 -1.96
C ASN A 103 3.07 -0.19 -1.09
N LEU A 104 2.66 -1.44 -1.32
CA LEU A 104 1.54 -2.05 -0.60
C LEU A 104 1.88 -2.33 0.87
N ASN A 105 3.15 -2.41 1.25
CA ASN A 105 3.53 -2.51 2.67
C ASN A 105 3.12 -1.31 3.50
N ASN A 106 2.89 -0.15 2.87
CA ASN A 106 2.42 1.02 3.60
C ASN A 106 0.97 0.83 4.08
N PHE A 107 0.26 -0.16 3.54
CA PHE A 107 -1.20 -0.17 3.48
C PHE A 107 -1.84 -1.53 3.77
N LEU A 108 -1.08 -2.62 3.59
CA LEU A 108 -1.52 -3.98 3.88
C LEU A 108 -0.76 -4.53 5.08
N SER A 109 -1.53 -5.02 6.05
CA SER A 109 -1.09 -5.83 7.18
C SER A 109 -1.43 -7.29 6.99
N ASN A 110 -0.66 -8.16 7.66
CA ASN A 110 -1.09 -9.53 7.94
C ASN A 110 -1.71 -9.58 9.35
N ARG A 111 -3.00 -9.88 9.45
CA ARG A 111 -3.72 -10.07 10.71
C ARG A 111 -4.14 -11.54 10.83
N ASP A 112 -3.34 -12.31 11.57
CA ASP A 112 -3.61 -13.74 11.84
C ASP A 112 -3.81 -14.58 10.57
N GLY A 113 -2.96 -14.36 9.55
CA GLY A 113 -3.02 -15.06 8.27
C GLY A 113 -3.92 -14.40 7.23
N THR A 114 -4.60 -13.30 7.57
CA THR A 114 -5.47 -12.57 6.65
C THR A 114 -4.86 -11.23 6.25
N LEU A 115 -4.78 -10.95 4.95
CA LEU A 115 -4.44 -9.62 4.45
C LEU A 115 -5.52 -8.61 4.84
N PHE A 116 -5.11 -7.46 5.37
CA PHE A 116 -6.01 -6.41 5.82
C PHE A 116 -5.53 -5.03 5.37
N TRP A 117 -6.45 -4.16 4.94
CA TRP A 117 -6.17 -2.76 4.59
C TRP A 117 -6.16 -1.90 5.84
N ASP A 118 -5.04 -1.24 6.14
CA ASP A 118 -4.91 -0.36 7.32
C ASP A 118 -5.36 1.08 7.06
#